data_AF-A0A8S2Q1B2-F1
#
_entry.id   AF-A0A8S2Q1B2-F1
#
_cell.length_a   1.000
_cell.length_b   1.000
_cell.length_c   1.000
_cell.angle_alpha   90.00
_cell.angle_beta   90.00
_cell.angle_gamma   90.00
#
_symmetry.space_group_name_H-M   'P 1'
#
loop_
_entity.id
_entity.type
_entity.pdbx_description
1 polymer ?
#
loop_
_entity_poly.entity_id
_entity_poly.type
_entity_poly.pdbx_seq_one_letter_code
_entity_poly.pdbx_strand_id
1 'polypeptide(L)'
;MCEVGCRVLVDGRYFARVLYVGTVDGKQGVWYGIDWEDWIGKGKHNGTFEGRSYFKAKHDTSGSFVRKERLYFGQSFMQAVFQQYIKPFFKDDESVKLATTINQTDDSHLDENDEISYDFLGKHFESHMRQLNDIERIDLSNQYINSFSQSVITSDIHDSLQSMHELDIRKNLLNNWSEIWLILIRFRSQITIFNCSNCRLDLTSTDEKFERIEELMLIDQDNDWYAFEPVLVSFPGLKRLYLDLNRITYLTENVEQLLSNLRVLSLSGNKITEWEHVNYLGKLQHLEEIGLNDCYIKDIQIPIKISMYR
;
A
#
# COMPACT_ATOMS: atom_id res chain seq x y z
N MET A 1 -11.08 13.29 9.25
CA MET A 1 -10.04 14.34 9.14
C MET A 1 -8.69 13.66 9.27
N CYS A 2 -7.74 13.84 8.35
CA CYS A 2 -6.47 13.09 8.41
C CYS A 2 -5.55 13.61 9.52
N GLU A 3 -4.96 12.68 10.26
CA GLU A 3 -4.09 12.90 11.41
C GLU A 3 -2.60 12.95 11.02
N VAL A 4 -1.75 13.22 12.01
CA VAL A 4 -0.29 13.09 11.84
C VAL A 4 0.05 11.64 11.47
N GLY A 5 0.92 11.46 10.48
CA GLY A 5 1.35 10.16 9.96
C GLY A 5 0.78 9.83 8.59
N CYS A 6 -0.36 10.42 8.17
CA CYS A 6 -0.95 10.14 6.85
C CYS A 6 0.03 10.42 5.70
N ARG A 7 -0.05 9.60 4.66
CA ARG A 7 0.46 9.95 3.33
C ARG A 7 -0.60 10.79 2.61
N VAL A 8 -0.17 11.87 1.97
CA VAL A 8 -1.05 12.83 1.28
C VAL A 8 -0.49 13.18 -0.09
N LEU A 9 -1.37 13.61 -0.99
CA LEU A 9 -0.99 14.17 -2.27
C LEU A 9 -1.02 15.70 -2.18
N VAL A 10 0.09 16.35 -2.54
CA VAL A 10 0.23 17.81 -2.51
C VAL A 10 0.18 18.36 -3.93
N ASP A 11 -0.61 19.42 -4.12
CA ASP A 11 -0.85 20.09 -5.40
C ASP A 11 -1.23 19.13 -6.54
N GLY A 12 -1.91 18.03 -6.20
CA GLY A 12 -2.36 17.01 -7.16
C GLY A 12 -1.23 16.18 -7.79
N ARG A 13 0.01 16.26 -7.28
CA ARG A 13 1.17 15.69 -7.98
C ARG A 13 2.19 14.96 -7.11
N TYR A 14 2.43 15.44 -5.89
CA TYR A 14 3.60 15.01 -5.12
C TYR A 14 3.19 14.35 -3.81
N PHE A 15 3.81 13.23 -3.48
CA PHE A 15 3.56 12.54 -2.21
C PHE A 15 4.34 13.19 -1.06
N ALA A 16 3.68 13.29 0.09
CA ALA A 16 4.29 13.75 1.33
C ALA A 16 3.66 13.03 2.53
N ARG A 17 4.35 13.02 3.66
CA ARG A 17 3.81 12.56 4.94
C ARG A 17 3.49 13.74 5.85
N VAL A 18 2.33 13.75 6.48
CA VAL A 18 1.97 14.77 7.47
C VAL A 18 2.70 14.47 8.78
N LEU A 19 3.47 15.43 9.29
CA LEU A 19 4.22 15.31 10.55
C LEU A 19 3.73 16.29 11.64
N TYR A 20 2.91 17.27 11.27
CA TYR A 20 2.37 18.26 12.20
C TYR A 20 1.04 18.82 11.68
N VAL A 21 0.08 19.04 12.58
CA VAL A 21 -1.14 19.79 12.31
C VAL A 21 -1.37 20.74 13.47
N GLY A 22 -1.38 22.05 13.20
CA GLY A 22 -1.57 23.04 14.26
C GLY A 22 -1.20 24.46 13.86
N THR A 23 -1.10 25.34 14.85
CA THR A 23 -0.72 26.74 14.66
C THR A 23 0.79 26.90 14.56
N VAL A 24 1.24 27.84 13.72
CA VAL A 24 2.66 28.22 13.60
C VAL A 24 2.80 29.66 14.08
N ASP A 25 3.83 29.94 14.86
CA ASP A 25 4.03 31.24 15.49
C ASP A 25 4.15 32.32 14.40
N GLY A 26 3.51 33.47 14.62
CA GLY A 26 3.46 34.54 13.62
C GLY A 26 2.64 34.22 12.36
N LYS A 27 1.93 33.09 12.30
CA LYS A 27 1.04 32.71 11.18
C LYS A 27 -0.39 32.49 11.66
N GLN A 28 -1.35 32.93 10.85
CA GLN A 28 -2.78 32.73 11.14
C GLN A 28 -3.25 31.34 10.71
N GLY A 29 -4.23 30.78 11.42
CA GLY A 29 -4.91 29.54 11.07
C GLY A 29 -4.07 28.27 11.24
N VAL A 30 -4.65 27.13 10.85
CA VAL A 30 -4.00 25.81 10.92
C VAL A 30 -3.03 25.63 9.75
N TRP A 31 -1.90 25.01 10.04
CA TRP A 31 -0.87 24.62 9.09
C TRP A 31 -0.59 23.13 9.21
N TYR A 32 -0.21 22.55 8.08
CA TYR A 32 0.26 21.18 7.99
C TYR A 32 1.78 21.22 7.80
N GLY A 33 2.52 20.67 8.75
CA GLY A 33 3.92 20.33 8.55
C GLY A 33 3.99 19.01 7.81
N ILE A 34 4.61 19.02 6.64
CA ILE A 34 4.77 17.85 5.78
C ILE A 34 6.25 17.53 5.56
N ASP A 35 6.52 16.28 5.26
CA ASP A 35 7.83 15.79 4.81
C ASP A 35 7.69 15.17 3.41
N TRP A 36 8.40 15.75 2.45
CA TRP A 36 8.31 15.36 1.06
C TRP A 36 8.96 13.99 0.83
N GLU A 37 8.27 13.13 0.08
CA GLU A 37 8.84 11.83 -0.28
C GLU A 37 9.99 11.95 -1.27
N ASP A 38 9.76 12.70 -2.35
CA ASP A 38 10.76 13.08 -3.36
C ASP A 38 11.22 14.52 -3.11
N TRP A 39 11.98 14.71 -2.04
CA TRP A 39 12.19 16.03 -1.43
C TRP A 39 13.13 16.98 -2.18
N ILE A 40 14.01 16.48 -3.06
CA ILE A 40 15.01 17.30 -3.77
C ILE A 40 14.30 18.44 -4.52
N GLY A 41 14.65 19.68 -4.17
CA GLY A 41 14.09 20.91 -4.76
C GLY A 41 12.67 21.27 -4.31
N LYS A 42 12.07 20.57 -3.34
CA LYS A 42 10.69 20.81 -2.87
C LYS A 42 10.63 21.30 -1.42
N GLY A 43 11.35 20.64 -0.52
CA GLY A 43 11.35 21.01 0.89
C GLY A 43 12.21 22.26 1.18
N LYS A 44 12.04 22.78 2.39
CA LYS A 44 12.58 24.09 2.80
C LYS A 44 13.31 24.05 4.14
N HIS A 45 12.89 23.19 5.05
CA HIS A 45 13.37 23.17 6.43
C HIS A 45 13.20 21.80 7.06
N ASN A 46 13.79 21.60 8.24
CA ASN A 46 13.68 20.37 9.03
C ASN A 46 12.42 20.28 9.91
N GLY A 47 11.56 21.31 9.87
CA GLY A 47 10.37 21.44 10.72
C GLY A 47 10.49 22.52 11.80
N THR A 48 11.59 23.27 11.77
CA THR A 48 11.78 24.50 12.55
C THR A 48 11.28 25.72 11.79
N PHE A 49 10.58 26.64 12.48
CA PHE A 49 10.22 27.97 11.99
C PHE A 49 10.54 29.01 13.06
N GLU A 50 11.27 30.08 12.70
CA GLU A 50 11.67 31.17 13.61
C GLU A 50 12.30 30.70 14.94
N GLY A 51 13.13 29.63 14.87
CA GLY A 51 13.83 29.08 16.04
C GLY A 51 13.01 28.10 16.89
N ARG A 52 11.72 27.91 16.59
CA ARG A 52 10.85 26.93 17.25
C ARG A 52 10.70 25.67 16.42
N SER A 53 10.88 24.51 17.04
CA SER A 53 10.68 23.20 16.40
C SER A 53 9.24 22.75 16.54
N TYR A 54 8.59 22.42 15.41
CA TYR A 54 7.20 21.91 15.38
C TYR A 54 7.15 20.42 15.04
N PHE A 55 8.03 19.98 14.15
CA PHE A 55 8.21 18.58 13.78
C PHE A 55 9.65 18.33 13.35
N LYS A 56 9.98 17.07 13.09
CA LYS A 56 11.29 16.66 12.57
C LYS A 56 11.11 15.94 11.24
N ALA A 57 11.49 16.61 10.15
CA ALA A 57 11.55 16.02 8.82
C ALA A 57 12.73 15.04 8.72
N LYS A 58 12.67 14.15 7.73
CA LYS A 58 13.71 13.14 7.46
C LYS A 58 15.04 13.75 7.04
N HIS A 59 15.02 14.87 6.31
CA HIS A 59 16.19 15.62 5.90
C HIS A 59 16.05 17.10 6.26
N ASP A 60 17.19 17.80 6.37
CA ASP A 60 17.22 19.20 6.78
C ASP A 60 16.43 20.14 5.85
N THR A 61 16.21 19.72 4.62
CA THR A 61 15.49 20.45 3.58
C THR A 61 14.36 19.64 2.97
N SER A 62 13.83 18.61 3.66
CA SER A 62 12.68 17.85 3.17
C SER A 62 11.34 18.26 3.75
N GLY A 63 11.32 19.06 4.81
CA GLY A 63 10.08 19.54 5.43
C GLY A 63 9.52 20.81 4.79
N SER A 64 8.21 21.02 4.92
CA SER A 64 7.53 22.26 4.55
C SER A 64 6.28 22.49 5.40
N PHE A 65 5.93 23.74 5.68
CA PHE A 65 4.58 24.10 6.13
C PHE A 65 3.70 24.43 4.92
N VAL A 66 2.54 23.78 4.83
CA VAL A 66 1.54 24.00 3.77
C VAL A 66 0.15 24.20 4.35
N ARG A 67 -0.76 24.70 3.50
CA ARG A 67 -2.17 24.87 3.84
C ARG A 67 -2.99 23.67 3.38
N LYS A 68 -4.14 23.47 4.02
CA LYS A 68 -5.04 22.34 3.75
C LYS A 68 -5.47 22.27 2.29
N GLU A 69 -5.66 23.41 1.62
CA GLU A 69 -6.15 23.48 0.24
C GLU A 69 -5.16 22.90 -0.78
N ARG A 70 -3.89 22.76 -0.39
CA ARG A 70 -2.88 22.10 -1.20
C ARG A 70 -2.86 20.60 -1.02
N LEU A 71 -3.57 20.06 -0.02
CA LEU A 71 -3.54 18.66 0.37
C LEU A 71 -4.78 17.95 -0.13
N TYR A 72 -4.57 16.83 -0.80
CA TYR A 72 -5.58 15.82 -1.04
C TYR A 72 -5.29 14.60 -0.16
N PHE A 73 -6.28 14.23 0.64
CA PHE A 73 -6.15 13.19 1.65
C PHE A 73 -6.44 11.79 1.12
N GLY A 74 -7.01 11.68 -0.08
CA GLY A 74 -7.35 10.41 -0.71
C GLY A 74 -8.83 10.09 -0.69
N GLN A 75 -9.11 8.83 -1.02
CA GLN A 75 -10.44 8.22 -1.07
C GLN A 75 -10.38 6.79 -0.53
N SER A 76 -11.54 6.19 -0.22
CA SER A 76 -11.59 4.79 0.19
C SER A 76 -11.38 3.84 -0.99
N PHE A 77 -10.97 2.59 -0.71
CA PHE A 77 -10.80 1.54 -1.72
C PHE A 77 -12.05 1.39 -2.60
N MET A 78 -13.24 1.38 -1.97
CA MET A 78 -14.50 1.17 -2.65
C MET A 78 -14.91 2.38 -3.50
N GLN A 79 -14.59 3.60 -3.05
CA GLN A 79 -14.71 4.80 -3.88
C GLN A 79 -13.83 4.71 -5.12
N ALA A 80 -12.60 4.21 -5.01
CA ALA A 80 -11.72 4.03 -6.15
C ALA A 80 -12.25 3.00 -7.15
N VAL A 81 -12.74 1.84 -6.68
CA VAL A 81 -13.41 0.85 -7.54
C VAL A 81 -14.60 1.48 -8.27
N PHE A 82 -15.45 2.19 -7.52
CA PHE A 82 -16.59 2.87 -8.10
C PHE A 82 -16.18 3.90 -9.17
N GLN A 83 -15.25 4.80 -8.86
CA GLN A 83 -14.83 5.86 -9.78
C GLN A 83 -14.23 5.31 -11.07
N GLN A 84 -13.51 4.19 -11.00
CA GLN A 84 -12.82 3.63 -12.15
C GLN A 84 -13.68 2.66 -12.96
N TYR A 85 -14.48 1.82 -12.31
CA TYR A 85 -15.18 0.71 -12.96
C TYR A 85 -16.70 0.87 -13.04
N ILE A 86 -17.29 1.85 -12.35
CA ILE A 86 -18.75 2.03 -12.33
C ILE A 86 -19.14 3.43 -12.84
N LYS A 87 -18.52 4.48 -12.31
CA LYS A 87 -18.82 5.89 -12.65
C LYS A 87 -18.83 6.20 -14.15
N PRO A 88 -17.92 5.68 -15.01
CA PRO A 88 -17.90 6.00 -16.44
C PRO A 88 -19.20 5.67 -17.21
N PHE A 89 -20.08 4.87 -16.61
CA PHE A 89 -21.36 4.46 -17.21
C PHE A 89 -22.55 5.35 -16.86
N PHE A 90 -22.33 6.38 -16.03
CA PHE A 90 -23.35 7.34 -15.59
C PHE A 90 -23.09 8.72 -16.19
N LYS A 91 -24.16 9.48 -16.45
CA LYS A 91 -24.03 10.89 -16.84
C LYS A 91 -23.56 11.73 -15.64
N ASP A 92 -22.96 12.89 -15.91
CA ASP A 92 -22.37 13.74 -14.86
C ASP A 92 -23.33 14.02 -13.69
N ASP A 93 -24.59 14.39 -13.96
CA ASP A 93 -25.59 14.70 -12.92
C ASP A 93 -25.99 13.49 -12.05
N GLU A 94 -25.97 12.28 -12.61
CA GLU A 94 -26.26 11.02 -11.90
C GLU A 94 -25.03 10.56 -11.10
N SER A 95 -23.85 10.74 -11.68
CA SER A 95 -22.57 10.38 -11.08
C SER A 95 -22.23 11.23 -9.86
N VAL A 96 -22.61 12.52 -9.86
CA VAL A 96 -22.39 13.44 -8.74
C VAL A 96 -23.25 13.05 -7.56
N LYS A 97 -24.54 12.74 -7.79
CA LYS A 97 -25.46 12.27 -6.74
C LYS A 97 -24.98 10.96 -6.13
N LEU A 98 -24.56 10.02 -6.97
CA LEU A 98 -24.04 8.72 -6.53
C LEU A 98 -22.73 8.84 -5.74
N ALA A 99 -21.81 9.70 -6.20
CA ALA A 99 -20.58 9.97 -5.46
C ALA A 99 -20.84 10.65 -4.11
N THR A 100 -21.80 11.59 -4.02
CA THR A 100 -22.18 12.17 -2.72
C THR A 100 -22.74 11.14 -1.75
N THR A 101 -23.52 10.18 -2.24
CA THR A 101 -24.06 9.08 -1.43
C THR A 101 -22.95 8.19 -0.86
N ILE A 102 -21.98 7.79 -1.67
CA ILE A 102 -20.83 6.97 -1.21
C ILE A 102 -19.95 7.75 -0.23
N ASN A 103 -19.81 9.06 -0.41
CA ASN A 103 -19.02 9.92 0.48
C ASN A 103 -19.71 10.19 1.83
N GLN A 104 -21.05 10.27 1.86
CA GLN A 104 -21.83 10.51 3.09
C GLN A 104 -21.79 9.29 4.03
N THR A 105 -21.67 8.07 3.50
CA THR A 105 -21.55 6.86 4.31
C THR A 105 -20.18 6.63 4.96
N ASP A 106 -19.18 7.43 4.56
CA ASP A 106 -17.81 7.33 5.09
C ASP A 106 -17.55 8.28 6.28
N ASP A 107 -18.51 9.17 6.62
CA ASP A 107 -18.46 10.01 7.82
C ASP A 107 -19.28 9.34 8.93
N SER A 108 -18.69 9.11 10.11
CA SER A 108 -19.26 8.33 11.22
C SER A 108 -20.48 8.98 11.93
N HIS A 109 -21.18 9.88 11.25
CA HIS A 109 -22.34 10.62 11.71
C HIS A 109 -23.51 10.49 10.72
N LEU A 110 -23.79 9.26 10.28
CA LEU A 110 -25.08 8.97 9.67
C LEU A 110 -26.09 8.64 10.78
N ASP A 111 -27.17 9.43 10.84
CA ASP A 111 -28.39 9.02 11.52
C ASP A 111 -28.90 7.72 10.86
N GLU A 112 -29.27 6.72 11.67
CA GLU A 112 -29.80 5.41 11.21
C GLU A 112 -31.07 5.52 10.33
N ASN A 113 -31.59 6.73 10.11
CA ASN A 113 -32.80 7.01 9.33
C ASN A 113 -32.53 7.50 7.89
N ASP A 114 -31.29 7.76 7.50
CA ASP A 114 -30.95 8.08 6.10
C ASP A 114 -30.73 6.79 5.30
N GLU A 115 -31.81 6.01 5.17
CA GLU A 115 -31.88 4.86 4.29
C GLU A 115 -31.87 5.38 2.85
N ILE A 116 -30.68 5.43 2.24
CA ILE A 116 -30.53 5.72 0.82
C ILE A 116 -31.26 4.61 0.07
N SER A 117 -32.45 4.91 -0.44
CA SER A 117 -33.26 3.94 -1.15
C SER A 117 -32.57 3.49 -2.45
N TYR A 118 -32.30 2.17 -2.53
CA TYR A 118 -31.91 1.43 -3.72
C TYR A 118 -32.80 1.72 -4.94
N ASP A 119 -34.04 2.20 -4.72
CA ASP A 119 -34.98 2.55 -5.78
C ASP A 119 -34.44 3.65 -6.72
N PHE A 120 -33.48 4.48 -6.26
CA PHE A 120 -32.89 5.54 -7.08
C PHE A 120 -31.73 5.07 -7.97
N LEU A 121 -31.00 4.01 -7.58
CA LEU A 121 -29.87 3.47 -8.36
C LEU A 121 -30.34 2.67 -9.59
N GLY A 122 -31.49 2.00 -9.43
CA GLY A 122 -32.23 1.36 -10.51
C GLY A 122 -31.47 0.24 -11.24
N LYS A 123 -32.13 -0.31 -12.27
CA LYS A 123 -31.61 -1.43 -13.08
C LYS A 123 -30.30 -1.14 -13.81
N HIS A 124 -29.99 0.14 -14.04
CA HIS A 124 -28.75 0.54 -14.73
C HIS A 124 -27.54 0.29 -13.83
N PHE A 125 -27.62 0.61 -12.54
CA PHE A 125 -26.55 0.30 -11.58
C PHE A 125 -26.34 -1.21 -11.45
N GLU A 126 -27.41 -1.99 -11.24
CA GLU A 126 -27.32 -3.45 -11.17
C GLU A 126 -26.67 -4.08 -12.43
N SER A 127 -27.00 -3.56 -13.62
CA SER A 127 -26.43 -4.06 -14.87
C SER A 127 -24.92 -3.83 -14.96
N HIS A 128 -24.40 -2.73 -14.43
CA HIS A 128 -22.96 -2.44 -14.43
C HIS A 128 -22.24 -3.18 -13.32
N MET A 129 -22.87 -3.35 -12.16
CA MET A 129 -22.36 -4.22 -11.10
C MET A 129 -22.14 -5.65 -11.62
N ARG A 130 -23.06 -6.19 -12.43
CA ARG A 130 -22.86 -7.50 -13.07
C ARG A 130 -21.64 -7.58 -13.97
N GLN A 131 -21.20 -6.49 -14.59
CA GLN A 131 -19.99 -6.50 -15.43
C GLN A 131 -18.72 -6.66 -14.60
N LEU A 132 -18.75 -6.28 -13.33
CA LEU A 132 -17.63 -6.52 -12.41
C LEU A 132 -17.37 -8.02 -12.19
N ASN A 133 -18.39 -8.88 -12.37
CA ASN A 133 -18.25 -10.32 -12.17
C ASN A 133 -17.28 -10.96 -13.16
N ASP A 134 -17.05 -10.34 -14.32
CA ASP A 134 -16.15 -10.85 -15.35
C ASP A 134 -14.73 -10.27 -15.22
N ILE A 135 -14.49 -9.36 -14.26
CA ILE A 135 -13.20 -8.71 -14.08
C ILE A 135 -12.27 -9.64 -13.30
N GLU A 136 -11.26 -10.16 -13.99
CA GLU A 136 -10.22 -11.01 -13.42
C GLU A 136 -9.09 -10.22 -12.72
N ARG A 137 -8.81 -9.01 -13.23
CA ARG A 137 -7.75 -8.13 -12.74
C ARG A 137 -8.30 -6.74 -12.47
N ILE A 138 -8.15 -6.28 -11.23
CA ILE A 138 -8.39 -4.88 -10.87
C ILE A 138 -7.05 -4.16 -10.74
N ASP A 139 -6.85 -3.12 -11.55
CA ASP A 139 -5.80 -2.13 -11.36
C ASP A 139 -6.40 -0.86 -10.75
N LEU A 140 -6.05 -0.55 -9.51
CA LEU A 140 -6.34 0.70 -8.81
C LEU A 140 -5.04 1.46 -8.49
N SER A 141 -4.04 1.32 -9.36
CA SER A 141 -2.80 2.05 -9.20
C SER A 141 -3.01 3.56 -9.32
N ASN A 142 -2.35 4.31 -8.45
CA ASN A 142 -2.43 5.77 -8.42
C ASN A 142 -3.89 6.32 -8.32
N GLN A 143 -4.75 5.61 -7.60
CA GLN A 143 -6.12 6.06 -7.28
C GLN A 143 -6.21 6.83 -5.96
N TYR A 144 -5.07 7.07 -5.30
CA TYR A 144 -4.96 7.80 -4.05
C TYR A 144 -5.80 7.21 -2.90
N ILE A 145 -5.89 5.88 -2.86
CA ILE A 145 -6.61 5.15 -1.80
C ILE A 145 -5.91 5.39 -0.46
N ASN A 146 -6.64 5.78 0.57
CA ASN A 146 -6.08 6.03 1.92
C ASN A 146 -6.66 5.12 3.02
N SER A 147 -7.76 4.42 2.74
CA SER A 147 -8.44 3.56 3.69
C SER A 147 -9.24 2.48 2.98
N PHE A 148 -9.56 1.43 3.72
CA PHE A 148 -10.67 0.56 3.43
C PHE A 148 -11.93 1.14 4.12
N SER A 149 -13.00 1.37 3.35
CA SER A 149 -14.31 1.72 3.92
C SER A 149 -15.28 0.55 3.78
N GLN A 150 -16.08 0.34 4.82
CA GLN A 150 -17.22 -0.57 4.82
C GLN A 150 -18.51 0.25 4.97
N SER A 151 -19.28 0.37 3.90
CA SER A 151 -20.67 0.80 3.94
C SER A 151 -21.59 -0.24 3.28
N VAL A 152 -22.91 -0.15 3.47
CA VAL A 152 -23.87 -1.09 2.85
C VAL A 152 -23.69 -1.14 1.32
N ILE A 153 -23.39 -0.01 0.67
CA ILE A 153 -23.14 0.05 -0.79
C ILE A 153 -21.87 -0.72 -1.18
N THR A 154 -20.90 -0.84 -0.26
CA THR A 154 -19.63 -1.55 -0.51
C THR A 154 -19.75 -3.07 -0.46
N SER A 155 -20.80 -3.64 0.17
CA SER A 155 -21.01 -5.10 0.14
C SER A 155 -21.35 -5.58 -1.26
N ASP A 156 -22.17 -4.84 -1.99
CA ASP A 156 -22.58 -5.21 -3.34
C ASP A 156 -21.41 -5.18 -4.34
N ILE A 157 -20.49 -4.22 -4.16
CA ILE A 157 -19.27 -4.14 -4.98
C ILE A 157 -18.40 -5.37 -4.74
N HIS A 158 -18.19 -5.75 -3.48
CA HIS A 158 -17.52 -7.00 -3.17
C HIS A 158 -18.22 -8.21 -3.78
N ASP A 159 -19.54 -8.30 -3.62
CA ASP A 159 -20.34 -9.43 -4.11
C ASP A 159 -20.31 -9.53 -5.64
N SER A 160 -20.01 -8.43 -6.32
CA SER A 160 -19.85 -8.37 -7.76
C SER A 160 -18.43 -8.65 -8.26
N LEU A 161 -17.43 -8.82 -7.38
CA LEU A 161 -16.02 -9.05 -7.76
C LEU A 161 -15.60 -10.52 -7.62
N GLN A 162 -16.43 -11.46 -8.08
CA GLN A 162 -16.22 -12.89 -7.83
C GLN A 162 -15.11 -13.54 -8.67
N SER A 163 -14.83 -13.04 -9.87
CA SER A 163 -13.77 -13.59 -10.73
C SER A 163 -12.41 -12.93 -10.54
N MET A 164 -12.33 -11.86 -9.73
CA MET A 164 -11.09 -11.18 -9.47
C MET A 164 -10.10 -12.15 -8.83
N HIS A 165 -8.87 -12.17 -9.31
CA HIS A 165 -7.78 -12.90 -8.69
C HIS A 165 -6.47 -12.11 -8.67
N GLU A 166 -6.38 -11.03 -9.45
CA GLU A 166 -5.28 -10.08 -9.39
C GLU A 166 -5.77 -8.70 -8.92
N LEU A 167 -5.09 -8.15 -7.90
CA LEU A 167 -5.33 -6.81 -7.39
C LEU A 167 -4.03 -6.01 -7.35
N ASP A 168 -4.00 -4.90 -8.09
CA ASP A 168 -2.91 -3.93 -8.08
C ASP A 168 -3.37 -2.61 -7.45
N ILE A 169 -2.78 -2.25 -6.31
CA ILE A 169 -3.02 -0.99 -5.59
C ILE A 169 -1.73 -0.18 -5.43
N ARG A 170 -0.76 -0.32 -6.33
CA ARG A 170 0.51 0.42 -6.24
C ARG A 170 0.32 1.94 -6.27
N LYS A 171 1.24 2.69 -5.65
CA LYS A 171 1.25 4.17 -5.66
C LYS A 171 -0.02 4.81 -5.06
N ASN A 172 -0.56 4.25 -3.99
CA ASN A 172 -1.71 4.78 -3.26
C ASN A 172 -1.30 5.49 -1.95
N LEU A 173 -2.26 6.12 -1.26
CA LEU A 173 -2.01 6.89 -0.01
C LEU A 173 -2.11 6.04 1.27
N LEU A 174 -2.32 4.73 1.15
CA LEU A 174 -2.26 3.80 2.26
C LEU A 174 -0.88 3.86 2.91
N ASN A 175 -0.83 4.17 4.19
CA ASN A 175 0.40 4.31 4.97
C ASN A 175 0.51 3.29 6.10
N ASN A 176 -0.53 2.50 6.35
CA ASN A 176 -0.59 1.48 7.40
C ASN A 176 -0.99 0.14 6.79
N TRP A 177 -0.22 -0.91 7.10
CA TRP A 177 -0.47 -2.25 6.63
C TRP A 177 -1.75 -2.89 7.21
N SER A 178 -2.29 -2.38 8.31
CA SER A 178 -3.59 -2.80 8.84
C SER A 178 -4.74 -2.61 7.84
N GLU A 179 -4.72 -1.55 7.03
CA GLU A 179 -5.71 -1.33 5.98
C GLU A 179 -5.59 -2.37 4.86
N ILE A 180 -4.36 -2.80 4.57
CA ILE A 180 -4.08 -3.89 3.64
C ILE A 180 -4.69 -5.18 4.16
N TRP A 181 -4.56 -5.47 5.47
CA TRP A 181 -5.22 -6.62 6.07
C TRP A 181 -6.73 -6.59 5.89
N LEU A 182 -7.38 -5.44 6.05
CA LEU A 182 -8.84 -5.32 5.82
C LEU A 182 -9.22 -5.68 4.37
N ILE A 183 -8.44 -5.20 3.38
CA ILE A 183 -8.64 -5.55 1.97
C ILE A 183 -8.45 -7.07 1.77
N LEU A 184 -7.34 -7.63 2.24
CA LEU A 184 -7.03 -9.04 2.04
C LEU A 184 -8.00 -9.98 2.79
N ILE A 185 -8.50 -9.58 3.96
CA ILE A 185 -9.54 -10.31 4.69
C ILE A 185 -10.84 -10.31 3.87
N ARG A 186 -11.21 -9.15 3.30
CA ARG A 186 -12.42 -9.04 2.48
C ARG A 186 -12.35 -9.93 1.24
N PHE A 187 -11.21 -9.97 0.56
CA PHE A 187 -11.06 -10.67 -0.72
C PHE A 187 -10.25 -11.98 -0.61
N ARG A 188 -10.29 -12.61 0.57
CA ARG A 188 -9.42 -13.75 0.92
C ARG A 188 -9.60 -14.96 0.00
N SER A 189 -10.82 -15.22 -0.47
CA SER A 189 -11.12 -16.36 -1.34
C SER A 189 -10.78 -16.10 -2.81
N GLN A 190 -10.58 -14.84 -3.19
CA GLN A 190 -10.43 -14.41 -4.56
C GLN A 190 -8.96 -14.20 -4.95
N ILE A 191 -8.22 -13.39 -4.18
CA ILE A 191 -6.90 -12.89 -4.59
C ILE A 191 -5.82 -13.98 -4.55
N THR A 192 -5.10 -14.12 -5.67
CA THR A 192 -3.90 -14.95 -5.82
C THR A 192 -2.65 -14.12 -6.16
N ILE A 193 -2.83 -12.96 -6.80
CA ILE A 193 -1.76 -12.02 -7.15
C ILE A 193 -2.07 -10.67 -6.52
N PHE A 194 -1.16 -10.17 -5.69
CA PHE A 194 -1.33 -8.90 -5.00
C PHE A 194 -0.13 -7.98 -5.16
N ASN A 195 -0.39 -6.76 -5.64
CA ASN A 195 0.63 -5.74 -5.78
C ASN A 195 0.25 -4.50 -4.97
N CYS A 196 1.08 -4.15 -3.98
CA CYS A 196 0.93 -2.92 -3.21
C CYS A 196 2.24 -2.11 -3.18
N SER A 197 3.01 -2.19 -4.26
CA SER A 197 4.29 -1.49 -4.46
C SER A 197 4.17 0.04 -4.33
N ASN A 198 5.23 0.72 -3.85
CA ASN A 198 5.29 2.17 -3.71
C ASN A 198 4.12 2.75 -2.87
N CYS A 199 3.78 2.08 -1.77
CA CYS A 199 2.83 2.60 -0.78
C CYS A 199 3.54 3.13 0.48
N ARG A 200 4.81 2.73 0.71
CA ARG A 200 5.64 3.12 1.88
C ARG A 200 4.93 2.81 3.20
N LEU A 201 4.42 1.60 3.27
CA LEU A 201 3.54 1.12 4.34
C LEU A 201 4.33 0.94 5.64
N ASP A 202 3.69 1.25 6.76
CA ASP A 202 4.14 0.79 8.07
C ASP A 202 3.69 -0.66 8.26
N LEU A 203 4.65 -1.59 8.12
CA LEU A 203 4.39 -3.03 8.12
C LEU A 203 4.08 -3.54 9.52
N THR A 204 2.92 -4.21 9.65
CA THR A 204 2.43 -4.78 10.91
C THR A 204 2.08 -6.24 10.72
N SER A 205 2.39 -7.08 11.70
CA SER A 205 2.04 -8.51 11.68
C SER A 205 0.55 -8.73 11.93
N THR A 206 0.06 -9.90 11.53
CA THR A 206 -1.28 -10.40 11.85
C THR A 206 -1.24 -11.92 12.06
N ASP A 207 -2.20 -12.45 12.81
CA ASP A 207 -2.39 -13.91 12.96
C ASP A 207 -3.07 -14.53 11.73
N GLU A 208 -3.62 -13.71 10.83
CA GLU A 208 -4.27 -14.14 9.61
C GLU A 208 -3.32 -14.83 8.61
N LYS A 209 -3.85 -15.83 7.90
CA LYS A 209 -3.16 -16.63 6.88
C LYS A 209 -3.84 -16.57 5.52
N PHE A 210 -3.14 -16.06 4.51
CA PHE A 210 -3.60 -15.90 3.15
C PHE A 210 -3.00 -16.97 2.24
N GLU A 211 -3.52 -18.19 2.36
CA GLU A 211 -2.97 -19.39 1.67
C GLU A 211 -3.06 -19.34 0.14
N ARG A 212 -3.98 -18.55 -0.41
CA ARG A 212 -4.23 -18.45 -1.86
C ARG A 212 -3.31 -17.47 -2.57
N ILE A 213 -2.66 -16.57 -1.84
CA ILE A 213 -1.77 -15.57 -2.42
C ILE A 213 -0.46 -16.26 -2.82
N GLU A 214 -0.26 -16.38 -4.12
CA GLU A 214 0.90 -17.04 -4.71
C GLU A 214 1.96 -16.03 -5.16
N GLU A 215 1.56 -14.79 -5.41
CA GLU A 215 2.44 -13.73 -5.90
C GLU A 215 2.20 -12.42 -5.16
N LEU A 216 3.29 -11.87 -4.62
CA LEU A 216 3.29 -10.66 -3.81
C LEU A 216 4.36 -9.69 -4.30
N MET A 217 3.95 -8.47 -4.62
CA MET A 217 4.84 -7.39 -5.04
C MET A 217 4.83 -6.28 -3.98
N LEU A 218 5.99 -6.08 -3.34
CA LEU A 218 6.28 -5.04 -2.35
C LEU A 218 7.50 -4.23 -2.79
N ILE A 219 7.48 -3.78 -4.05
CA ILE A 219 8.59 -3.02 -4.63
C ILE A 219 8.54 -1.59 -4.06
N ASP A 220 9.71 -1.02 -3.72
CA ASP A 220 9.86 0.38 -3.30
C ASP A 220 8.98 0.76 -2.08
N GLN A 221 9.03 -0.04 -1.01
CA GLN A 221 8.34 0.24 0.26
C GLN A 221 9.18 1.06 1.25
N ASP A 222 10.44 1.33 0.93
CA ASP A 222 11.36 2.02 1.84
C ASP A 222 11.66 1.25 3.14
N ASN A 223 11.54 -0.09 3.11
CA ASN A 223 11.68 -0.99 4.27
C ASN A 223 12.86 -1.97 4.11
N ASP A 224 13.30 -2.56 5.21
CA ASP A 224 14.32 -3.62 5.24
C ASP A 224 13.70 -4.99 5.52
N TRP A 225 14.53 -6.04 5.59
CA TRP A 225 14.06 -7.41 5.82
C TRP A 225 13.37 -7.59 7.16
N TYR A 226 13.86 -6.90 8.19
CA TYR A 226 13.28 -6.94 9.54
C TYR A 226 11.80 -6.58 9.53
N ALA A 227 11.42 -5.55 8.76
CA ALA A 227 10.03 -5.13 8.63
C ALA A 227 9.18 -6.12 7.80
N PHE A 228 9.76 -6.77 6.78
CA PHE A 228 9.02 -7.72 5.93
C PHE A 228 8.76 -9.07 6.60
N GLU A 229 9.70 -9.57 7.40
CA GLU A 229 9.65 -10.92 7.98
C GLU A 229 8.34 -11.21 8.74
N PRO A 230 7.84 -10.34 9.66
CA PRO A 230 6.57 -10.58 10.36
C PRO A 230 5.34 -10.60 9.44
N VAL A 231 5.40 -9.92 8.29
CA VAL A 231 4.32 -9.85 7.30
C VAL A 231 4.33 -11.09 6.40
N LEU A 232 5.51 -11.55 5.98
CA LEU A 232 5.66 -12.71 5.09
C LEU A 232 5.13 -14.02 5.71
N VAL A 233 5.14 -14.13 7.04
CA VAL A 233 4.56 -15.26 7.79
C VAL A 233 3.05 -15.45 7.52
N SER A 234 2.35 -14.43 7.03
CA SER A 234 0.94 -14.50 6.68
C SER A 234 0.66 -15.08 5.28
N PHE A 235 1.70 -15.37 4.48
CA PHE A 235 1.54 -15.85 3.09
C PHE A 235 2.20 -17.23 2.87
N PRO A 236 1.68 -18.31 3.50
CA PRO A 236 2.31 -19.63 3.44
C PRO A 236 2.32 -20.28 2.04
N GLY A 237 1.42 -19.83 1.14
CA GLY A 237 1.31 -20.30 -0.24
C GLY A 237 2.19 -19.56 -1.25
N LEU A 238 3.02 -18.61 -0.80
CA LEU A 238 3.74 -17.70 -1.68
C LEU A 238 4.78 -18.43 -2.54
N LYS A 239 4.71 -18.20 -3.86
CA LYS A 239 5.61 -18.77 -4.88
C LYS A 239 6.49 -17.71 -5.52
N ARG A 240 6.02 -16.46 -5.61
CA ARG A 240 6.72 -15.36 -6.27
C ARG A 240 6.71 -14.12 -5.38
N LEU A 241 7.89 -13.60 -5.06
CA LEU A 241 8.06 -12.47 -4.17
C LEU A 241 8.99 -11.44 -4.80
N TYR A 242 8.49 -10.22 -4.95
CA TYR A 242 9.25 -9.10 -5.50
C TYR A 242 9.42 -8.01 -4.43
N LEU A 243 10.66 -7.82 -3.99
CA LEU A 243 11.08 -6.87 -2.96
C LEU A 243 12.09 -5.86 -3.52
N ASP A 244 12.05 -5.59 -4.82
CA ASP A 244 12.98 -4.69 -5.49
C ASP A 244 12.94 -3.27 -4.92
N LEU A 245 14.05 -2.55 -5.06
CA LEU A 245 14.18 -1.13 -4.71
C LEU A 245 13.82 -0.81 -3.24
N ASN A 246 14.08 -1.74 -2.33
CA ASN A 246 13.90 -1.56 -0.90
C ASN A 246 15.24 -1.22 -0.21
N ARG A 247 15.31 -1.37 1.12
CA ARG A 247 16.49 -1.12 1.95
C ARG A 247 17.05 -2.39 2.57
N ILE A 248 16.78 -3.54 1.97
CA ILE A 248 17.20 -4.83 2.50
C ILE A 248 18.73 -4.89 2.50
N THR A 249 19.32 -5.06 3.67
CA THR A 249 20.78 -5.23 3.85
C THR A 249 21.16 -6.67 4.18
N TYR A 250 20.22 -7.45 4.69
CA TYR A 250 20.43 -8.82 5.13
C TYR A 250 19.20 -9.70 4.87
N LEU A 251 19.40 -11.02 4.97
CA LEU A 251 18.36 -12.05 4.97
C LEU A 251 18.56 -12.90 6.23
N THR A 252 17.50 -13.45 6.78
CA THR A 252 17.61 -14.33 7.96
C THR A 252 18.06 -15.74 7.59
N GLU A 253 18.77 -16.38 8.52
CA GLU A 253 19.26 -17.75 8.34
C GLU A 253 18.12 -18.77 8.13
N ASN A 254 16.95 -18.53 8.71
CA ASN A 254 15.80 -19.44 8.68
C ASN A 254 14.77 -19.08 7.60
N VAL A 255 15.21 -18.53 6.47
CA VAL A 255 14.35 -18.08 5.36
C VAL A 255 13.40 -19.18 4.86
N GLU A 256 13.79 -20.44 4.96
CA GLU A 256 13.00 -21.62 4.58
C GLU A 256 11.76 -21.84 5.44
N GLN A 257 11.74 -21.33 6.68
CA GLN A 257 10.57 -21.40 7.55
C GLN A 257 9.50 -20.38 7.11
N LEU A 258 9.94 -19.28 6.49
CA LEU A 258 9.08 -18.19 6.03
C LEU A 258 8.57 -18.42 4.60
N LEU A 259 9.45 -18.90 3.72
CA LEU A 259 9.27 -18.90 2.27
C LEU A 259 9.44 -20.30 1.66
N SER A 260 8.93 -21.33 2.34
CA SER A 260 9.17 -22.75 1.99
C SER A 260 8.76 -23.15 0.57
N ASN A 261 7.75 -22.49 -0.02
CA ASN A 261 7.21 -22.77 -1.36
C ASN A 261 7.75 -21.83 -2.46
N LEU A 262 8.69 -20.94 -2.12
CA LEU A 262 9.10 -19.87 -3.01
C LEU A 262 9.92 -20.41 -4.21
N ARG A 263 9.56 -19.91 -5.40
CA ARG A 263 10.18 -20.23 -6.69
C ARG A 263 10.90 -19.04 -7.30
N VAL A 264 10.36 -17.84 -7.13
CA VAL A 264 10.95 -16.60 -7.66
C VAL A 264 11.12 -15.62 -6.53
N LEU A 265 12.34 -15.11 -6.37
CA LEU A 265 12.66 -14.03 -5.45
C LEU A 265 13.41 -12.92 -6.17
N SER A 266 12.84 -11.73 -6.26
CA SER A 266 13.57 -10.56 -6.73
C SER A 266 13.89 -9.62 -5.58
N LEU A 267 15.17 -9.30 -5.44
CA LEU A 267 15.75 -8.41 -4.44
C LEU A 267 16.54 -7.28 -5.13
N SER A 268 16.32 -7.01 -6.42
CA SER A 268 17.16 -6.07 -7.17
C SER A 268 17.09 -4.65 -6.59
N GLY A 269 18.21 -3.91 -6.63
CA GLY A 269 18.30 -2.53 -6.14
C GLY A 269 18.22 -2.38 -4.61
N ASN A 270 18.45 -3.47 -3.87
CA ASN A 270 18.60 -3.43 -2.41
C ASN A 270 20.07 -3.14 -2.01
N LYS A 271 20.40 -3.29 -0.72
CA LYS A 271 21.70 -2.93 -0.13
C LYS A 271 22.42 -4.14 0.47
N ILE A 272 22.23 -5.31 -0.13
CA ILE A 272 22.81 -6.58 0.32
C ILE A 272 24.28 -6.64 -0.11
N THR A 273 25.19 -6.35 0.82
CA THR A 273 26.62 -6.30 0.54
C THR A 273 27.34 -7.63 0.80
N GLU A 274 26.89 -8.38 1.82
CA GLU A 274 27.51 -9.61 2.26
C GLU A 274 26.86 -10.84 1.63
N TRP A 275 27.66 -11.69 0.98
CA TRP A 275 27.18 -12.89 0.29
C TRP A 275 26.68 -13.98 1.25
N GLU A 276 27.09 -13.96 2.52
CA GLU A 276 26.60 -14.90 3.54
C GLU A 276 25.07 -14.90 3.62
N HIS A 277 24.44 -13.73 3.50
CA HIS A 277 22.98 -13.61 3.55
C HIS A 277 22.31 -14.26 2.35
N VAL A 278 22.93 -14.16 1.17
CA VAL A 278 22.46 -14.80 -0.07
C VAL A 278 22.56 -16.33 0.05
N ASN A 279 23.57 -16.86 0.76
CA ASN A 279 23.74 -18.30 0.96
C ASN A 279 22.54 -18.95 1.69
N TYR A 280 21.82 -18.21 2.54
CA TYR A 280 20.62 -18.72 3.20
C TYR A 280 19.50 -19.09 2.21
N LEU A 281 19.44 -18.42 1.05
CA LEU A 281 18.50 -18.76 -0.02
C LEU A 281 18.72 -20.18 -0.57
N GLY A 282 19.92 -20.73 -0.41
CA GLY A 282 20.22 -22.13 -0.76
C GLY A 282 19.44 -23.17 0.06
N LYS A 283 18.77 -22.77 1.15
CA LYS A 283 17.87 -23.62 1.92
C LYS A 283 16.49 -23.77 1.27
N LEU A 284 16.12 -22.88 0.34
CA LEU A 284 14.83 -22.90 -0.37
C LEU A 284 14.84 -23.97 -1.46
N GLN A 285 14.16 -25.10 -1.21
CA GLN A 285 14.22 -26.29 -2.07
C GLN A 285 13.51 -26.14 -3.42
N HIS A 286 12.66 -25.12 -3.57
CA HIS A 286 11.85 -24.88 -4.77
C HIS A 286 12.28 -23.63 -5.55
N LEU A 287 13.35 -22.95 -5.12
CA LEU A 287 13.78 -21.70 -5.72
C LEU A 287 14.37 -21.94 -7.11
N GLU A 288 13.79 -21.29 -8.12
CA GLU A 288 14.10 -21.41 -9.54
C GLU A 288 14.80 -20.15 -10.07
N GLU A 289 14.40 -18.96 -9.59
CA GLU A 289 14.91 -17.66 -10.04
C GLU A 289 15.23 -16.73 -8.87
N ILE A 290 16.39 -16.06 -8.96
CA ILE A 290 16.80 -15.03 -8.00
C ILE A 290 17.28 -13.78 -8.75
N GLY A 291 16.66 -12.64 -8.48
CA GLY A 291 17.10 -11.33 -8.93
C GLY A 291 17.94 -10.62 -7.86
N LEU A 292 19.21 -10.33 -8.16
CA LEU A 292 20.14 -9.64 -7.25
C LEU A 292 20.85 -8.45 -7.93
N ASN A 293 20.27 -7.92 -9.01
CA ASN A 293 20.87 -6.80 -9.74
C ASN A 293 20.98 -5.59 -8.81
N ASP A 294 22.06 -4.82 -8.91
CA ASP A 294 22.25 -3.57 -8.15
C ASP A 294 22.17 -3.71 -6.61
N CYS A 295 22.50 -4.89 -6.05
CA CYS A 295 22.50 -5.13 -4.59
C CYS A 295 23.75 -4.66 -3.83
N TYR A 296 24.78 -4.12 -4.52
CA TYR A 296 26.10 -3.77 -3.94
C TYR A 296 26.93 -4.97 -3.42
N ILE A 297 26.64 -6.17 -3.92
CA ILE A 297 27.44 -7.37 -3.65
C ILE A 297 28.85 -7.15 -4.18
N LYS A 298 29.85 -7.23 -3.28
CA LYS A 298 31.26 -7.00 -3.63
C LYS A 298 31.96 -8.26 -4.09
N ASP A 299 31.68 -9.37 -3.42
CA ASP A 299 32.34 -10.66 -3.63
C ASP A 299 31.30 -11.79 -3.57
N ILE A 300 31.51 -12.85 -4.35
CA ILE A 300 30.66 -14.04 -4.38
C ILE A 300 31.41 -15.19 -3.70
N GLN A 301 30.82 -15.79 -2.67
CA GLN A 301 31.43 -16.86 -1.90
C GLN A 301 30.56 -18.12 -1.89
N ILE A 302 30.97 -19.14 -2.62
CA ILE A 302 30.29 -20.44 -2.60
C ILE A 302 30.77 -21.21 -1.37
N PRO A 303 29.89 -21.52 -0.39
CA PRO A 303 30.30 -22.26 0.79
C PRO A 303 30.80 -23.66 0.37
N ILE A 304 32.05 -23.96 0.68
CA ILE A 304 32.65 -25.27 0.41
C ILE A 304 31.95 -26.27 1.33
N LYS A 305 31.19 -27.22 0.75
CA LYS A 305 30.74 -28.40 1.49
C LYS A 305 31.99 -29.20 1.88
N ILE A 306 32.51 -28.98 3.08
CA ILE A 306 33.47 -29.90 3.68
C ILE A 306 32.67 -31.16 4.01
N SER A 307 32.71 -32.16 3.13
CA SER A 307 32.22 -33.48 3.47
C SER A 307 33.08 -34.00 4.61
N MET A 308 32.59 -33.89 5.86
CA MET A 308 33.13 -34.68 6.94
C MET A 308 32.71 -36.13 6.67
N TYR A 309 33.53 -36.84 5.88
CA TYR A 309 33.52 -38.30 5.91
C TYR A 309 33.90 -38.72 7.34
N ARG A 310 32.92 -39.20 8.09
CA ARG A 310 33.10 -40.07 9.26
C ARG A 310 32.38 -41.37 8.99
#